data_AF-A0A8K1YUF7-F1
#
_entry.id   AF-A0A8K1YUF7-F1
#
_cell.length_a   1.000
_cell.length_b   1.000
_cell.length_c   1.000
_cell.angle_alpha   90.00
_cell.angle_beta   90.00
_cell.angle_gamma   90.00
#
_symmetry.space_group_name_H-M   'P 1'
#
loop_
_entity.id
_entity.type
_entity.pdbx_description
1 polymer ?
#
loop_
_entity_poly.entity_id
_entity_poly.type
_entity_poly.pdbx_seq_one_letter_code
_entity_poly.pdbx_strand_id
1 'polypeptide(L)'
;MIQLNAIKITNVLYSIIMLKIRLKKYGRKKQSSYRIVVIDSKKRRDGRPIEEIGFYNPLSEKRYINYEKIEYYKQNGAQMSKTIQLISKNSNIN
;
A
#
# COMPACT_ATOMS: atom_id res chain seq x y z
N MET A 1 -6.86 35.07 -3.73
CA MET A 1 -5.66 34.20 -3.86
C MET A 1 -5.41 33.26 -2.67
N ILE A 2 -6.16 33.35 -1.55
CA ILE A 2 -5.93 32.54 -0.33
C ILE A 2 -6.76 31.24 -0.31
N GLN A 3 -7.97 31.22 -0.91
CA GLN A 3 -8.84 30.03 -0.94
C GLN A 3 -8.28 28.83 -1.75
N LEU A 4 -7.54 29.07 -2.83
CA LEU A 4 -6.96 28.00 -3.66
C LEU A 4 -5.91 27.17 -2.91
N ASN A 5 -5.16 27.79 -1.99
CA ASN A 5 -4.18 27.09 -1.16
C ASN A 5 -4.85 26.19 -0.12
N ALA A 6 -5.92 26.67 0.52
CA ALA A 6 -6.69 25.87 1.48
C ALA A 6 -7.34 24.64 0.81
N ILE A 7 -7.85 24.77 -0.42
CA ILE A 7 -8.43 23.65 -1.19
C ILE A 7 -7.36 22.63 -1.59
N LYS A 8 -6.14 23.07 -1.96
CA LYS A 8 -5.02 22.16 -2.22
C LYS A 8 -4.59 21.41 -0.96
N ILE A 9 -4.43 22.12 0.16
CA ILE A 9 -4.00 21.54 1.44
C ILE A 9 -5.02 20.52 1.94
N THR A 10 -6.31 20.86 1.89
CA THR A 10 -7.39 19.95 2.28
C THR A 10 -7.45 18.72 1.40
N ASN A 11 -7.35 18.84 0.07
CA ASN A 11 -7.32 17.69 -0.82
C ASN A 11 -6.09 16.79 -0.61
N VAL A 12 -4.93 17.38 -0.32
CA VAL A 12 -3.70 16.63 0.00
C VAL A 12 -3.88 15.88 1.33
N LEU A 13 -4.33 16.55 2.38
CA LEU A 13 -4.59 15.93 3.68
C LEU A 13 -5.67 14.83 3.60
N TYR A 14 -6.76 15.07 2.85
CA TYR A 14 -7.83 14.09 2.66
C TYR A 14 -7.34 12.87 1.87
N SER A 15 -6.50 13.10 0.85
CA SER A 15 -5.86 12.02 0.09
C SER A 15 -4.93 11.20 0.96
N ILE A 16 -4.18 11.83 1.87
CA ILE A 16 -3.23 11.18 2.79
C ILE A 16 -3.96 10.26 3.76
N ILE A 17 -5.04 10.73 4.40
CA ILE A 17 -5.90 9.92 5.30
C ILE A 17 -6.56 8.75 4.54
N MET A 18 -6.79 8.91 3.23
CA MET A 18 -7.38 7.88 2.37
C MET A 18 -6.37 6.89 1.76
N LEU A 19 -5.06 7.03 2.01
CA LEU A 19 -4.06 6.09 1.51
C LEU A 19 -4.18 4.74 2.22
N LYS A 20 -4.12 3.66 1.43
CA LYS A 20 -4.08 2.30 1.94
C LYS A 20 -2.90 1.54 1.36
N ILE A 21 -2.26 0.76 2.25
CA ILE A 21 -1.28 -0.25 1.88
C ILE A 21 -2.04 -1.57 1.72
N ARG A 22 -2.16 -2.05 0.48
CA ARG A 22 -2.96 -3.23 0.14
C ARG A 22 -2.30 -4.11 -0.92
N LEU A 23 -2.82 -5.33 -1.08
CA LEU A 23 -2.40 -6.25 -2.12
C LEU A 23 -3.08 -5.91 -3.45
N LYS A 24 -2.28 -5.79 -4.51
CA LYS A 24 -2.72 -5.78 -5.90
C LYS A 24 -2.48 -7.15 -6.50
N LYS A 25 -3.51 -7.75 -7.11
CA LYS A 25 -3.40 -9.08 -7.70
C LYS A 25 -2.59 -8.98 -9.00
N TYR A 26 -1.64 -9.89 -9.14
CA TYR A 26 -0.83 -10.08 -10.33
C TYR A 26 -0.77 -11.58 -10.69
N GLY A 27 -0.27 -11.87 -11.89
CA GLY A 27 -0.09 -13.25 -12.35
C GLY A 27 -1.31 -13.83 -13.07
N ARG A 28 -1.19 -15.12 -13.42
CA ARG A 28 -2.12 -15.84 -14.29
C ARG A 28 -3.12 -16.65 -13.47
N LYS A 29 -4.14 -17.20 -14.13
CA LYS A 29 -5.05 -18.19 -13.52
C LYS A 29 -4.21 -19.34 -12.94
N LYS A 30 -4.48 -19.74 -11.68
CA LYS A 30 -3.72 -20.74 -10.90
C LYS A 30 -2.24 -20.39 -10.60
N GLN A 31 -1.79 -19.19 -10.97
CA GLN A 31 -0.44 -18.69 -10.69
C GLN A 31 -0.54 -17.27 -10.12
N SER A 32 -1.15 -17.16 -8.93
CA SER A 32 -1.37 -15.87 -8.28
C SER A 32 -0.06 -15.34 -7.68
N SER A 33 0.27 -14.11 -8.01
CA SER A 33 1.30 -13.30 -7.35
C SER A 33 0.66 -11.99 -6.89
N TYR A 34 1.22 -11.33 -5.90
CA TYR A 34 0.68 -10.08 -5.38
C TYR A 34 1.77 -9.02 -5.28
N ARG A 35 1.43 -7.79 -5.65
CA ARG A 35 2.25 -6.61 -5.35
C ARG A 35 1.71 -5.94 -4.09
N ILE A 36 2.61 -5.48 -3.24
CA ILE A 36 2.27 -4.64 -2.08
C ILE A 36 2.35 -3.20 -2.55
N VAL A 37 1.23 -2.50 -2.53
CA VAL A 37 1.12 -1.17 -3.14
C VAL A 37 0.51 -0.16 -2.19
N VAL A 38 0.95 1.08 -2.33
CA VAL A 38 0.35 2.26 -1.71
C VAL A 38 -0.57 2.92 -2.72
N ILE A 39 -1.85 3.05 -2.37
CA ILE A 39 -2.86 3.59 -3.29
C ILE A 39 -4.00 4.21 -2.49
N ASP A 40 -4.67 5.19 -3.08
CA ASP A 40 -5.94 5.71 -2.56
C ASP A 40 -6.97 4.57 -2.45
N SER A 41 -7.57 4.46 -1.27
CA SER A 41 -8.58 3.47 -0.91
C SER A 41 -9.76 3.39 -1.89
N LYS A 42 -10.18 4.51 -2.49
CA LYS A 42 -11.31 4.59 -3.43
C LYS A 42 -10.98 4.03 -4.82
N LYS A 43 -9.69 3.84 -5.15
CA LYS A 43 -9.29 3.31 -6.45
C LYS A 43 -9.59 1.81 -6.55
N ARG A 44 -9.85 1.34 -7.78
CA ARG A 44 -10.02 -0.09 -8.12
C ARG A 44 -8.82 -0.92 -7.64
N ARG A 45 -9.05 -2.19 -7.27
CA ARG A 45 -8.01 -3.12 -6.76
C ARG A 45 -6.73 -3.09 -7.60
N ASP A 46 -6.87 -3.20 -8.91
CA ASP A 46 -5.75 -3.32 -9.85
C ASP A 46 -5.37 -1.97 -10.49
N GLY A 47 -5.85 -0.85 -9.93
CA GLY A 47 -5.56 0.49 -10.42
C GLY A 47 -4.08 0.87 -10.37
N ARG A 48 -3.78 2.09 -10.84
CA ARG A 48 -2.43 2.67 -10.77
C ARG A 48 -2.09 3.03 -9.31
N PRO A 49 -1.05 2.41 -8.73
CA PRO A 49 -0.60 2.79 -7.40
C PRO A 49 0.20 4.09 -7.43
N ILE A 50 0.37 4.69 -6.26
CA ILE A 50 1.33 5.79 -6.05
C ILE A 50 2.74 5.21 -6.05
N GLU A 51 2.94 4.13 -5.29
CA GLU A 51 4.22 3.45 -5.17
C GLU A 51 3.99 1.94 -4.95
N GLU A 52 4.87 1.11 -5.54
CA GLU A 52 4.96 -0.32 -5.23
C GLU A 52 6.10 -0.54 -4.23
N ILE A 53 5.78 -1.07 -3.06
CA ILE A 53 6.71 -1.17 -1.92
C ILE A 53 7.08 -2.62 -1.58
N GLY A 54 6.68 -3.57 -2.43
CA GLY A 54 6.97 -4.97 -2.20
C GLY A 54 6.19 -5.93 -3.09
N PHE A 55 6.40 -7.22 -2.86
CA PHE A 55 5.64 -8.29 -3.46
C PHE A 55 5.50 -9.49 -2.51
N TYR A 56 4.50 -10.31 -2.79
CA TYR A 56 4.24 -11.56 -2.11
C TYR A 56 3.77 -12.60 -3.13
N ASN A 57 4.48 -13.72 -3.21
CA ASN A 57 4.07 -14.86 -4.00
C ASN A 57 3.71 -16.02 -3.05
N PRO A 58 2.41 -16.38 -2.90
CA PRO A 58 2.01 -17.47 -2.03
C PRO A 58 2.49 -18.85 -2.51
N LEU A 59 2.71 -19.04 -3.82
CA LEU A 59 3.07 -20.35 -4.38
C LEU A 59 4.53 -20.70 -4.13
N SER A 60 5.41 -19.70 -4.13
CA SER A 60 6.82 -19.90 -3.84
C SER A 60 7.21 -19.43 -2.44
N GLU A 61 6.24 -18.93 -1.65
CA GLU A 61 6.42 -18.28 -0.34
C GLU A 61 7.43 -17.11 -0.33
N LYS A 62 7.84 -16.65 -1.51
CA LYS A 62 8.80 -15.55 -1.65
C LYS A 62 8.08 -14.23 -1.44
N ARG A 63 8.66 -13.38 -0.60
CA ARG A 63 8.21 -12.01 -0.37
C ARG A 63 9.38 -11.05 -0.32
N TYR A 64 9.12 -9.82 -0.71
CA TYR A 64 9.99 -8.69 -0.48
C TYR A 64 9.13 -7.55 0.03
N ILE A 65 9.58 -6.90 1.09
CA ILE A 65 8.87 -5.80 1.74
C ILE A 65 9.88 -4.71 2.04
N ASN A 66 9.63 -3.50 1.55
CA ASN A 66 10.38 -2.33 1.95
C ASN A 66 9.78 -1.75 3.24
N TYR A 67 10.38 -2.08 4.38
CA TYR A 67 9.89 -1.66 5.70
C TYR A 67 10.03 -0.14 5.94
N GLU A 68 11.10 0.48 5.44
CA GLU A 68 11.31 1.93 5.54
C GLU A 68 10.14 2.68 4.91
N LYS A 69 9.72 2.25 3.72
CA LYS A 69 8.58 2.83 3.02
C LYS A 69 7.26 2.56 3.74
N ILE A 70 7.06 1.36 4.28
CA ILE A 70 5.86 1.07 5.08
C ILE A 70 5.75 2.03 6.25
N GLU A 71 6.83 2.20 7.01
CA GLU A 71 6.82 3.05 8.20
C GLU A 71 6.63 4.52 7.81
N TYR A 72 7.27 4.99 6.74
CA TYR A 72 7.05 6.33 6.18
C TYR A 72 5.56 6.57 5.87
N TYR A 73 4.91 5.69 5.11
CA TYR A 73 3.50 5.89 4.76
C TYR A 73 2.56 5.73 5.97
N LYS A 74 2.90 4.85 6.91
CA LYS A 74 2.13 4.66 8.15
C LYS A 74 2.20 5.89 9.05
N GLN A 75 3.37 6.52 9.19
CA GLN A 75 3.53 7.79 9.90
C GLN A 75 2.74 8.91 9.23
N ASN A 76 2.65 8.88 7.90
CA ASN A 76 1.78 9.76 7.13
C ASN A 76 0.30 9.33 7.17
N GLY A 77 -0.14 8.42 8.04
CA GLY A 77 -1.55 8.08 8.22
C GLY A 77 -2.14 7.06 7.23
N ALA A 78 -1.31 6.42 6.40
CA ALA A 78 -1.77 5.34 5.53
C ALA A 78 -2.16 4.09 6.35
N GLN A 79 -3.30 3.49 6.00
CA GLN A 79 -3.79 2.31 6.70
C GLN A 79 -3.39 1.00 5.98
N MET A 80 -2.85 0.03 6.73
CA MET A 80 -2.53 -1.29 6.20
C MET A 80 -3.74 -2.24 6.26
N SER A 81 -3.95 -3.02 5.20
CA SER A 81 -4.93 -4.12 5.24
C SER A 81 -4.50 -5.26 6.20
N LYS A 82 -5.47 -6.00 6.76
CA LYS A 82 -5.23 -7.10 7.72
C LYS A 82 -4.19 -8.12 7.22
N THR A 83 -4.28 -8.52 5.95
CA THR A 83 -3.34 -9.48 5.34
C THR A 83 -1.92 -8.91 5.28
N ILE A 84 -1.76 -7.63 4.95
CA ILE A 84 -0.44 -6.98 4.93
C ILE A 84 0.14 -6.87 6.34
N GLN A 85 -0.68 -6.60 7.36
CA GLN A 85 -0.23 -6.60 8.75
C GLN A 85 0.32 -7.98 9.17
N LEU A 86 -0.36 -9.07 8.77
CA LEU A 86 0.11 -10.44 9.02
C LEU A 86 1.42 -10.73 8.27
N ILE A 87 1.46 -10.42 6.98
CA ILE A 87 2.65 -10.59 6.13
C ILE A 87 3.84 -9.78 6.65
N SER A 88 3.61 -8.59 7.22
CA SER A 88 4.68 -7.75 7.76
C SER A 88 5.19 -8.23 9.14
N LYS A 89 4.31 -8.78 10.00
CA LYS A 89 4.66 -9.24 11.35
C LYS A 89 5.51 -10.50 11.38
N ASN A 90 5.32 -11.39 10.41
CA ASN A 90 6.06 -12.66 10.31
C ASN A 90 7.57 -12.49 9.98
N SER A 91 8.11 -11.31 10.18
CA SER A 91 9.47 -10.89 9.82
C SER A 91 10.30 -10.51 11.04
N ASN A 92 9.68 -10.45 12.24
CA ASN A 92 10.35 -10.31 13.52
C ASN A 92 10.93 -11.66 14.02
N ILE A 93 11.57 -12.39 13.11
CA ILE A 93 12.48 -13.48 13.45
C ILE A 93 13.80 -13.10 12.78
N ASN A 94 14.56 -12.27 13.50
CA ASN A 94 16.03 -12.15 13.52
C ASN A 94 16.39 -11.03 14.49
#